data_AF-A0A653D4N9-F1
#
_entry.id   AF-A0A653D4N9-F1
#
_cell.length_a   1.000
_cell.length_b   1.000
_cell.length_c   1.000
_cell.angle_alpha   90.00
_cell.angle_beta   90.00
_cell.angle_gamma   90.00
#
_symmetry.space_group_name_H-M   'P 1'
#
loop_
_entity.id
_entity.type
_entity.pdbx_description
1 polymer ?
#
loop_
_entity_poly.entity_id
_entity_poly.type
_entity_poly.pdbx_seq_one_letter_code
_entity_poly.pdbx_strand_id
1 'polypeptide(L)'
;MWCRTAFHAECSREVYQGFKHNLKFFQSMHRKLINGSLTTKFEISVYFCLWITAIIYSIYRFSSSSYFFFQKYNDLYGDFEKGITFLSPKRDKADFEWETILYFLKNIYPWGILHVFITEISIKCNFSSKLVEKLDNWSLYGFGYAMGQHFHIKYIVIYGLSTSLASFENVIVPHLPRCIGRIHLYSDMWKYFDAGLYKFLVRHIYIPVVKLTSHKLLASMTTFAFVYIWHGTALYILIWCILNYIGIVIEQTCSSLFSVNKPDMNKSCSDLSRRTKCFFGALLLAVSAISNFYFFGGKQIGDLFFQRVFTDSLFNTVILVIILYCGAQVSTELRSMHARKCDNNSIK
;
A
#
# COMPACT_ATOMS: atom_id res chain seq x y z
N MET A 1 26.76 9.15 1.09
CA MET A 1 25.49 9.01 0.35
C MET A 1 25.65 8.88 -1.18
N TRP A 2 26.88 8.90 -1.73
CA TRP A 2 27.10 8.91 -3.19
C TRP A 2 27.48 7.55 -3.82
N CYS A 3 27.81 6.50 -3.04
CA CYS A 3 28.12 5.17 -3.60
C CYS A 3 26.91 4.24 -3.84
N ARG A 4 25.72 4.53 -3.31
CA ARG A 4 24.51 3.69 -3.52
C ARG A 4 23.80 3.96 -4.84
N THR A 5 23.98 5.14 -5.45
CA THR A 5 23.33 5.54 -6.70
C THR A 5 24.02 4.98 -7.94
N ALA A 6 25.34 4.77 -7.91
CA ALA A 6 26.09 4.24 -9.05
C ALA A 6 25.76 2.76 -9.33
N PHE A 7 25.77 1.91 -8.28
CA PHE A 7 25.51 0.48 -8.41
C PHE A 7 24.05 0.16 -8.84
N HIS A 8 23.07 0.94 -8.34
CA HIS A 8 21.68 0.83 -8.81
C HIS A 8 21.49 1.33 -10.25
N ALA A 9 22.26 2.32 -10.70
CA ALA A 9 22.18 2.86 -12.07
C ALA A 9 22.80 1.92 -13.11
N GLU A 10 23.85 1.17 -12.75
CA GLU A 10 24.49 0.18 -13.64
C GLU A 10 23.64 -1.08 -13.80
N CYS A 11 23.18 -1.68 -12.69
CA CYS A 11 22.31 -2.86 -12.74
C CYS A 11 20.97 -2.55 -13.46
N SER A 12 20.38 -1.37 -13.23
CA SER A 12 19.18 -0.95 -13.97
C SER A 12 19.44 -0.66 -15.45
N ARG A 13 20.62 -0.15 -15.83
CA ARG A 13 21.00 0.02 -17.25
C ARG A 13 21.18 -1.31 -17.97
N GLU A 14 21.85 -2.28 -17.37
CA GLU A 14 22.06 -3.59 -18.00
C GLU A 14 20.75 -4.33 -18.20
N VAL A 15 19.89 -4.36 -17.17
CA VAL A 15 18.54 -4.93 -17.26
C VAL A 15 17.71 -4.19 -18.32
N TYR A 16 17.74 -2.86 -18.34
CA TYR A 16 17.02 -2.06 -19.34
C TYR A 16 17.54 -2.29 -20.77
N GLN A 17 18.86 -2.40 -20.95
CA GLN A 17 19.47 -2.69 -22.26
C GLN A 17 19.13 -4.11 -22.73
N GLY A 18 19.15 -5.10 -21.83
CA GLY A 18 18.71 -6.47 -22.12
C GLY A 18 17.25 -6.51 -22.56
N PHE A 19 16.37 -5.80 -21.83
CA PHE A 19 14.95 -5.70 -22.19
C PHE A 19 14.75 -5.01 -23.54
N LYS A 20 15.50 -3.93 -23.82
CA LYS A 20 15.46 -3.20 -25.09
C LYS A 20 15.97 -4.06 -26.26
N HIS A 21 16.99 -4.90 -26.03
CA HIS A 21 17.52 -5.80 -27.05
C HIS A 21 16.50 -6.89 -27.40
N ASN A 22 15.92 -7.55 -26.39
CA ASN A 22 14.86 -8.54 -26.58
C ASN A 22 13.64 -7.94 -27.28
N LEU A 23 13.19 -6.75 -26.84
CA LEU A 23 12.06 -6.06 -27.47
C LEU A 23 12.34 -5.72 -28.94
N LYS A 24 13.55 -5.26 -29.27
CA LYS A 24 13.96 -5.00 -30.67
C LYS A 24 13.95 -6.28 -31.50
N PHE A 25 14.40 -7.40 -30.94
CA PHE A 25 14.34 -8.71 -31.60
C PHE A 25 12.90 -9.11 -31.91
N PHE A 26 12.01 -9.05 -30.91
CA PHE A 26 10.58 -9.37 -31.10
C PHE A 26 9.90 -8.42 -32.10
N GLN A 27 10.18 -7.11 -32.04
CA GLN A 27 9.65 -6.14 -33.00
C GLN A 27 10.18 -6.35 -34.42
N SER A 28 11.44 -6.77 -34.57
CA SER A 28 12.04 -7.12 -35.86
C SER A 28 11.36 -8.37 -36.45
N MET A 29 11.19 -9.41 -35.64
CA MET A 29 10.49 -10.64 -36.04
C MET A 29 9.03 -10.37 -36.42
N HIS A 30 8.30 -9.62 -35.59
CA HIS A 30 6.90 -9.23 -35.88
C HIS A 30 6.77 -8.42 -37.17
N ARG A 31 7.70 -7.48 -37.44
CA ARG A 31 7.71 -6.75 -38.71
C ARG A 31 7.98 -7.65 -39.91
N LYS A 32 8.89 -8.61 -39.79
CA LYS A 32 9.14 -9.61 -40.85
C LYS A 32 7.93 -10.52 -41.08
N LEU A 33 7.16 -10.84 -40.04
CA LEU A 33 5.92 -11.61 -40.12
C LEU A 33 4.75 -10.82 -40.73
N ILE A 34 4.64 -9.51 -40.52
CA ILE A 34 3.55 -8.69 -41.08
C ILE A 34 3.88 -8.24 -42.51
N ASN A 35 5.10 -7.78 -42.76
CA ASN A 35 5.50 -7.12 -44.01
C ASN A 35 6.29 -8.03 -44.97
N GLY A 36 6.59 -9.27 -44.59
CA GLY A 36 7.28 -10.23 -45.46
C GLY A 36 6.39 -10.75 -46.59
N SER A 37 6.99 -11.34 -47.63
CA SER A 37 6.24 -12.05 -48.68
C SER A 37 5.53 -13.29 -48.10
N LEU A 38 4.50 -13.80 -48.78
CA LEU A 38 3.74 -14.97 -48.31
C LEU A 38 4.66 -16.17 -48.00
N THR A 39 5.68 -16.38 -48.84
CA THR A 39 6.70 -17.42 -48.67
C THR A 39 7.52 -17.21 -47.39
N THR A 40 7.96 -15.98 -47.12
CA THR A 40 8.73 -15.64 -45.90
C THR A 40 7.89 -15.77 -44.63
N LYS A 41 6.59 -15.45 -44.67
CA LYS A 41 5.68 -15.63 -43.52
C LYS A 41 5.49 -17.10 -43.19
N PHE A 42 5.28 -17.94 -44.20
CA PHE A 42 5.14 -19.38 -44.05
C PHE A 42 6.41 -20.01 -43.46
N GLU A 43 7.58 -19.66 -44.01
CA GLU A 43 8.89 -20.16 -43.56
C GLU A 43 9.18 -19.79 -42.09
N ILE A 44 8.99 -18.53 -41.69
CA ILE A 44 9.18 -18.10 -40.29
C ILE A 44 8.19 -18.80 -39.36
N SER A 45 6.94 -19.03 -39.81
CA SER A 45 5.94 -19.75 -39.01
C SER A 45 6.35 -21.22 -38.80
N VAL A 46 6.86 -21.87 -39.84
CA VAL A 46 7.40 -23.24 -39.76
C VAL A 46 8.60 -23.29 -38.80
N TYR A 47 9.56 -22.37 -38.90
CA TYR A 47 10.71 -22.31 -37.99
C TYR A 47 10.29 -22.07 -36.54
N PHE A 48 9.34 -21.17 -36.31
CA PHE A 48 8.81 -20.91 -34.97
C PHE A 48 8.12 -22.15 -34.40
N CYS A 49 7.27 -22.82 -35.19
CA CYS A 49 6.62 -24.07 -34.77
C CYS A 49 7.64 -25.16 -34.43
N LEU A 50 8.63 -25.40 -35.31
CA LEU A 50 9.68 -26.38 -35.07
C LEU A 50 10.49 -26.07 -33.80
N TRP A 51 10.84 -24.81 -33.58
CA TRP A 51 11.57 -24.37 -32.40
C TRP A 51 10.76 -24.56 -31.11
N ILE A 52 9.48 -24.16 -31.11
CA ILE A 52 8.57 -24.37 -29.97
C ILE A 52 8.37 -25.86 -29.70
N THR A 53 8.15 -26.68 -30.73
CA THR A 53 8.02 -28.13 -30.59
C THR A 53 9.29 -28.75 -30.01
N ALA A 54 10.48 -28.33 -30.46
CA ALA A 54 11.75 -28.82 -29.92
C ALA A 54 11.94 -28.44 -28.44
N ILE A 55 11.56 -27.22 -28.04
CA ILE A 55 11.58 -26.78 -26.64
C ILE A 55 10.61 -27.63 -25.80
N ILE A 56 9.36 -27.77 -26.25
CA ILE A 56 8.35 -28.57 -25.54
C ILE A 56 8.82 -30.02 -25.39
N TYR A 57 9.38 -30.61 -26.45
CA TYR A 57 9.93 -31.96 -26.41
C TYR A 57 11.10 -32.06 -25.40
N SER A 58 12.00 -31.09 -25.38
CA SER A 58 13.13 -31.06 -24.45
C SER A 58 12.65 -30.96 -22.99
N ILE A 59 11.67 -30.09 -22.71
CA ILE A 59 11.05 -29.97 -21.38
C ILE A 59 10.36 -31.28 -21.00
N TYR A 60 9.58 -31.88 -21.91
CA TYR A 60 8.93 -33.17 -21.65
C TYR A 60 9.95 -34.27 -21.32
N ARG A 61 11.02 -34.39 -22.11
CA ARG A 61 12.08 -35.37 -21.88
C ARG A 61 12.75 -35.15 -20.54
N PHE A 62 13.08 -33.91 -20.20
CA PHE A 62 13.65 -33.55 -18.90
C PHE A 62 12.69 -33.92 -17.76
N SER A 63 11.42 -33.49 -17.82
CA SER A 63 10.42 -33.78 -16.79
C SER A 63 10.17 -35.27 -16.61
N SER A 64 10.10 -36.03 -17.71
CA SER A 64 9.93 -37.50 -17.66
C SER A 64 11.14 -38.18 -17.03
N SER A 65 12.37 -37.81 -17.41
CA SER A 65 13.59 -38.33 -16.79
C SER A 65 13.68 -37.99 -15.30
N SER A 66 13.37 -36.75 -14.93
CA SER A 66 13.30 -36.32 -13.53
C SER A 66 12.25 -37.10 -12.74
N TYR A 67 11.06 -37.35 -13.31
CA TYR A 67 10.01 -38.15 -12.70
C TYR A 67 10.51 -39.55 -12.31
N PHE A 68 11.19 -40.26 -13.24
CA PHE A 68 11.73 -41.59 -12.96
C PHE A 68 12.85 -41.58 -11.91
N PHE A 69 13.69 -40.55 -11.90
CA PHE A 69 14.73 -40.38 -10.89
C PHE A 69 14.12 -40.19 -9.49
N PHE A 70 13.17 -39.26 -9.35
CA PHE A 70 12.56 -38.93 -8.05
C PHE A 70 11.64 -40.02 -7.48
N GLN A 71 11.14 -40.95 -8.30
CA GLN A 71 10.44 -42.15 -7.78
C GLN A 71 11.36 -43.03 -6.92
N LYS A 72 12.64 -43.14 -7.28
CA LYS A 72 13.62 -43.98 -6.56
C LYS A 72 14.52 -43.20 -5.61
N TYR A 73 14.38 -41.87 -5.57
CA TYR A 73 15.19 -41.00 -4.73
C TYR A 73 14.81 -41.15 -3.26
N ASN A 74 15.78 -41.54 -2.44
CA ASN A 74 15.65 -41.57 -0.99
C ASN A 74 15.95 -40.17 -0.43
N ASP A 75 14.96 -39.55 0.21
CA ASP A 75 15.06 -38.19 0.73
C ASP A 75 15.69 -38.19 2.13
N LEU A 76 17.02 -38.21 2.18
CA LEU A 76 17.80 -38.31 3.41
C LEU A 76 17.63 -37.08 4.33
N TYR A 77 17.46 -35.91 3.73
CA TYR A 77 17.38 -34.62 4.42
C TYR A 77 15.95 -34.19 4.70
N GLY A 78 14.98 -34.87 4.09
CA GLY A 78 13.56 -34.57 4.27
C GLY A 78 13.19 -33.25 3.62
N ASP A 79 13.82 -32.88 2.51
CA ASP A 79 13.69 -31.59 1.81
C ASP A 79 12.60 -31.61 0.73
N PHE A 80 11.94 -32.75 0.54
CA PHE A 80 10.88 -32.91 -0.44
C PHE A 80 9.54 -33.27 0.20
N GLU A 81 8.46 -32.77 -0.40
CA GLU A 81 7.09 -33.14 -0.06
C GLU A 81 6.31 -33.58 -1.30
N LYS A 82 5.05 -34.00 -1.14
CA LYS A 82 4.23 -34.48 -2.26
C LYS A 82 3.88 -33.32 -3.19
N GLY A 83 4.27 -33.43 -4.47
CA GLY A 83 3.95 -32.41 -5.47
C GLY A 83 2.48 -32.40 -5.90
N ILE A 84 2.07 -31.34 -6.59
CA ILE A 84 0.65 -30.99 -6.82
C ILE A 84 0.05 -31.71 -8.05
N THR A 85 0.82 -32.43 -8.89
CA THR A 85 0.32 -33.01 -10.16
C THR A 85 1.08 -34.25 -10.63
N PHE A 86 0.58 -34.90 -11.70
CA PHE A 86 1.21 -36.04 -12.38
C PHE A 86 2.62 -35.75 -12.92
N LEU A 87 2.96 -34.48 -13.16
CA LEU A 87 4.24 -34.06 -13.74
C LEU A 87 5.38 -33.94 -12.70
N SER A 88 5.07 -33.73 -11.42
CA SER A 88 6.07 -33.58 -10.36
C SER A 88 5.64 -34.34 -9.11
N PRO A 89 6.14 -35.56 -8.88
CA PRO A 89 5.74 -36.41 -7.76
C PRO A 89 6.29 -35.89 -6.43
N LYS A 90 7.45 -35.22 -6.46
CA LYS A 90 8.08 -34.57 -5.30
C LYS A 90 8.23 -33.07 -5.58
N ARG A 91 7.92 -32.24 -4.60
CA ARG A 91 8.12 -30.78 -4.58
C ARG A 91 9.23 -30.46 -3.59
N ASP A 92 10.22 -29.71 -4.04
CA ASP A 92 11.28 -29.18 -3.17
C ASP A 92 10.67 -28.13 -2.23
N LYS A 93 10.90 -28.29 -0.91
CA LYS A 93 10.52 -27.32 0.12
C LYS A 93 11.72 -26.66 0.79
N ALA A 94 12.95 -27.03 0.41
CA ALA A 94 14.17 -26.32 0.81
C ALA A 94 14.35 -25.01 0.03
N ASP A 95 13.73 -24.90 -1.16
CA ASP A 95 13.76 -23.69 -1.98
C ASP A 95 12.88 -22.56 -1.41
N PHE A 96 13.40 -21.85 -0.43
CA PHE A 96 12.83 -20.63 0.13
C PHE A 96 12.53 -19.54 -0.93
N GLU A 97 13.28 -19.54 -2.05
CA GLU A 97 13.06 -18.63 -3.17
C GLU A 97 11.66 -18.79 -3.78
N TRP A 98 11.18 -20.04 -3.92
CA TRP A 98 9.86 -20.30 -4.48
C TRP A 98 8.74 -19.84 -3.56
N GLU A 99 8.88 -20.00 -2.24
CA GLU A 99 7.90 -19.47 -1.28
C GLU A 99 7.83 -17.94 -1.33
N THR A 100 8.98 -17.29 -1.45
CA THR A 100 9.06 -15.83 -1.55
C THR A 100 8.45 -15.32 -2.87
N ILE A 101 8.75 -15.98 -3.99
CA ILE A 101 8.19 -15.64 -5.30
C ILE A 101 6.67 -15.87 -5.30
N LEU A 102 6.19 -16.98 -4.74
CA LEU A 102 4.76 -17.26 -4.62
C LEU A 102 4.05 -16.26 -3.71
N TYR A 103 4.68 -15.86 -2.60
CA TYR A 103 4.17 -14.78 -1.75
C TYR A 103 4.05 -13.47 -2.53
N PHE A 104 5.07 -13.11 -3.31
CA PHE A 104 5.05 -11.92 -4.14
C PHE A 104 3.93 -11.96 -5.19
N LEU A 105 3.83 -13.06 -5.93
CA LEU A 105 2.81 -13.28 -6.97
C LEU A 105 1.39 -13.28 -6.40
N LYS A 106 1.19 -13.81 -5.18
CA LYS A 106 -0.13 -13.89 -4.56
C LYS A 106 -0.53 -12.58 -3.86
N ASN A 107 0.39 -11.94 -3.16
CA ASN A 107 0.06 -10.87 -2.22
C ASN A 107 0.41 -9.47 -2.71
N ILE A 108 1.41 -9.29 -3.58
CA ILE A 108 1.87 -7.97 -4.04
C ILE A 108 1.49 -7.73 -5.51
N TYR A 109 1.68 -8.73 -6.37
CA TYR A 109 1.44 -8.61 -7.81
C TYR A 109 0.01 -8.18 -8.18
N PRO A 110 -1.08 -8.67 -7.54
CA PRO A 110 -2.43 -8.21 -7.86
C PRO A 110 -2.64 -6.71 -7.57
N TRP A 111 -2.06 -6.20 -6.48
CA TRP A 111 -2.09 -4.77 -6.17
C TRP A 111 -1.25 -3.96 -7.16
N GLY A 112 -0.14 -4.53 -7.64
CA GLY A 112 0.67 -3.94 -8.72
C GLY A 112 -0.14 -3.75 -10.00
N ILE A 113 -0.84 -4.79 -10.44
CA ILE A 113 -1.74 -4.72 -11.61
C ILE A 113 -2.83 -3.66 -11.38
N LEU A 114 -3.48 -3.70 -10.22
CA LEU A 114 -4.53 -2.73 -9.88
C LEU A 114 -4.01 -1.29 -9.87
N HIS A 115 -2.82 -1.05 -9.32
CA HIS A 115 -2.18 0.26 -9.32
C HIS A 115 -1.92 0.77 -10.75
N VAL A 116 -1.34 -0.08 -11.62
CA VAL A 116 -1.08 0.27 -13.03
C VAL A 116 -2.40 0.57 -13.76
N PHE A 117 -3.41 -0.27 -13.57
CA PHE A 117 -4.73 -0.09 -14.18
C PHE A 117 -5.39 1.23 -13.77
N ILE A 118 -5.40 1.56 -12.48
CA ILE A 118 -5.95 2.83 -11.97
C ILE A 118 -5.15 4.02 -12.51
N THR A 119 -3.82 3.90 -12.58
CA THR A 119 -2.94 4.96 -13.11
C THR A 119 -3.24 5.22 -14.59
N GLU A 120 -3.37 4.17 -15.41
CA GLU A 120 -3.71 4.28 -16.83
C GLU A 120 -5.08 4.91 -17.06
N ILE A 121 -6.09 4.52 -16.26
CA ILE A 121 -7.40 5.18 -16.28
C ILE A 121 -7.24 6.66 -15.94
N SER A 122 -6.47 6.98 -14.91
CA SER A 122 -6.32 8.35 -14.43
C SER A 122 -5.67 9.25 -15.48
N ILE A 123 -4.68 8.72 -16.20
CA ILE A 123 -4.02 9.38 -17.33
C ILE A 123 -5.01 9.55 -18.49
N LYS A 124 -5.73 8.49 -18.89
CA LYS A 124 -6.67 8.52 -20.02
C LYS A 124 -7.88 9.41 -19.79
N CYS A 125 -8.40 9.44 -18.56
CA CYS A 125 -9.50 10.30 -18.17
C CYS A 125 -9.09 11.78 -18.04
N ASN A 126 -7.79 12.09 -18.17
CA ASN A 126 -7.23 13.43 -18.08
C ASN A 126 -7.82 14.21 -16.90
N PHE A 127 -7.75 13.62 -15.70
CA PHE A 127 -8.23 14.23 -14.45
C PHE A 127 -7.48 15.54 -14.21
N SER A 128 -7.97 16.61 -14.82
CA SER A 128 -7.52 17.97 -14.64
C SER A 128 -8.27 18.58 -13.47
N SER A 129 -7.63 19.51 -12.76
CA SER A 129 -8.30 20.28 -11.69
C SER A 129 -9.61 20.91 -12.17
N LYS A 130 -9.66 21.37 -13.43
CA LYS A 130 -10.88 21.91 -14.07
C LYS A 130 -12.03 20.90 -14.20
N LEU A 131 -11.74 19.61 -14.36
CA LEU A 131 -12.79 18.58 -14.37
C LEU A 131 -13.32 18.35 -12.96
N VAL A 132 -12.42 18.28 -11.97
CA VAL A 132 -12.76 18.06 -10.57
C VAL A 132 -13.63 19.21 -10.02
N GLU A 133 -13.35 20.44 -10.43
CA GLU A 133 -14.17 21.62 -10.09
C GLU A 133 -15.64 21.47 -10.51
N LYS A 134 -15.90 20.81 -11.66
CA LYS A 134 -17.25 20.63 -12.23
C LYS A 134 -18.04 19.47 -11.62
N LEU A 135 -17.40 18.59 -10.85
CA LEU A 135 -18.09 17.47 -10.21
C LEU A 135 -19.13 17.99 -9.22
N ASP A 136 -20.29 17.35 -9.11
CA ASP A 136 -21.20 17.59 -8.00
C ASP A 136 -20.57 17.10 -6.67
N ASN A 137 -21.14 17.50 -5.53
CA ASN A 137 -20.53 17.25 -4.23
C ASN A 137 -20.40 15.75 -3.91
N TRP A 138 -21.38 14.94 -4.32
CA TRP A 138 -21.35 13.49 -4.11
C TRP A 138 -20.26 12.83 -4.94
N SER A 139 -20.18 13.19 -6.23
CA SER A 139 -19.09 12.76 -7.10
C SER A 139 -17.74 13.21 -6.57
N LEU A 140 -17.63 14.41 -6.00
CA LEU A 140 -16.40 14.91 -5.42
C LEU A 140 -15.97 14.11 -4.18
N TYR A 141 -16.90 13.78 -3.27
CA TYR A 141 -16.58 12.94 -2.09
C TYR A 141 -16.13 11.54 -2.51
N GLY A 142 -16.80 10.93 -3.49
CA GLY A 142 -16.40 9.65 -4.07
C GLY A 142 -15.01 9.73 -4.72
N PHE A 143 -14.73 10.79 -5.46
CA PHE A 143 -13.42 11.06 -6.05
C PHE A 143 -12.34 11.20 -4.97
N GLY A 144 -12.59 11.94 -3.90
CA GLY A 144 -11.66 12.08 -2.78
C GLY A 144 -11.33 10.74 -2.12
N TYR A 145 -12.33 9.90 -1.88
CA TYR A 145 -12.11 8.56 -1.35
C TYR A 145 -11.30 7.67 -2.32
N ALA A 146 -11.63 7.69 -3.62
CA ALA A 146 -10.91 6.94 -4.64
C ALA A 146 -9.44 7.39 -4.74
N MET A 147 -9.19 8.69 -4.68
CA MET A 147 -7.84 9.27 -4.66
C MET A 147 -7.04 8.78 -3.46
N GLY A 148 -7.64 8.77 -2.26
CA GLY A 148 -7.02 8.19 -1.06
C GLY A 148 -6.72 6.70 -1.21
N GLN A 149 -7.65 5.92 -1.77
CA GLN A 149 -7.45 4.48 -1.99
C GLN A 149 -6.34 4.20 -3.00
N HIS A 150 -6.27 4.98 -4.08
CA HIS A 150 -5.17 4.91 -5.03
C HIS A 150 -3.82 5.21 -4.36
N PHE A 151 -3.76 6.26 -3.53
CA PHE A 151 -2.57 6.58 -2.73
C PHE A 151 -2.19 5.41 -1.82
N HIS A 152 -3.14 4.80 -1.11
CA HIS A 152 -2.89 3.64 -0.27
C HIS A 152 -2.35 2.43 -1.06
N ILE A 153 -2.96 2.08 -2.18
CA ILE A 153 -2.53 0.95 -3.03
C ILE A 153 -1.10 1.17 -3.54
N LYS A 154 -0.77 2.39 -3.96
CA LYS A 154 0.59 2.77 -4.37
C LYS A 154 1.61 2.38 -3.28
N TYR A 155 1.35 2.72 -2.02
CA TYR A 155 2.27 2.41 -0.93
C TYR A 155 2.24 0.94 -0.52
N ILE A 156 1.12 0.22 -0.65
CA ILE A 156 1.13 -1.24 -0.52
C ILE A 156 2.08 -1.87 -1.52
N VAL A 157 2.07 -1.42 -2.78
CA VAL A 157 2.95 -1.97 -3.83
C VAL A 157 4.41 -1.62 -3.55
N ILE A 158 4.72 -0.35 -3.26
CA ILE A 158 6.09 0.10 -3.00
C ILE A 158 6.66 -0.56 -1.75
N TYR A 159 5.93 -0.51 -0.64
CA TYR A 159 6.38 -1.11 0.62
C TYR A 159 6.40 -2.63 0.50
N GLY A 160 5.37 -3.23 -0.09
CA GLY A 160 5.29 -4.66 -0.36
C GLY A 160 6.49 -5.21 -1.12
N LEU A 161 6.93 -4.51 -2.17
CA LEU A 161 8.15 -4.88 -2.90
C LEU A 161 9.38 -4.81 -1.99
N SER A 162 9.59 -3.67 -1.32
CA SER A 162 10.78 -3.46 -0.49
C SER A 162 10.85 -4.41 0.72
N THR A 163 9.71 -4.69 1.37
CA THR A 163 9.64 -5.60 2.51
C THR A 163 9.75 -7.05 2.08
N SER A 164 9.26 -7.42 0.89
CA SER A 164 9.47 -8.78 0.35
C SER A 164 10.96 -9.04 0.10
N LEU A 165 11.67 -8.06 -0.50
CA LEU A 165 13.12 -8.17 -0.72
C LEU A 165 13.90 -8.22 0.59
N ALA A 166 13.56 -7.39 1.58
CA ALA A 166 14.23 -7.44 2.88
C ALA A 166 13.89 -8.73 3.64
N SER A 167 12.66 -9.23 3.54
CA SER A 167 12.26 -10.50 4.14
C SER A 167 12.95 -11.70 3.49
N PHE A 168 13.31 -11.60 2.20
CA PHE A 168 14.10 -12.63 1.53
C PHE A 168 15.49 -12.81 2.19
N GLU A 169 16.07 -11.71 2.66
CA GLU A 169 17.32 -11.70 3.44
C GLU A 169 17.09 -11.98 4.94
N ASN A 170 15.92 -12.51 5.32
CA ASN A 170 15.52 -12.75 6.71
C ASN A 170 15.56 -11.50 7.62
N VAL A 171 15.44 -10.31 7.05
CA VAL A 171 15.36 -9.07 7.82
C VAL A 171 13.95 -8.91 8.40
N ILE A 172 13.86 -8.58 9.69
CA ILE A 172 12.58 -8.27 10.34
C ILE A 172 12.02 -6.96 9.77
N VAL A 173 10.97 -7.09 8.96
CA VAL A 173 10.30 -5.95 8.31
C VAL A 173 9.08 -5.46 9.09
N PRO A 174 8.74 -4.16 9.01
CA PRO A 174 7.49 -3.66 9.55
C PRO A 174 6.28 -4.19 8.75
N HIS A 175 5.10 -4.10 9.35
CA HIS A 175 3.85 -4.41 8.65
C HIS A 175 3.57 -3.41 7.52
N LEU A 176 2.86 -3.89 6.49
CA LEU A 176 2.37 -3.06 5.40
C LEU A 176 1.29 -2.06 5.86
N PRO A 177 1.04 -0.99 5.08
CA PRO A 177 0.04 0.00 5.41
C PRO A 177 -1.33 -0.65 5.67
N ARG A 178 -1.98 -0.25 6.76
CA ARG A 178 -3.36 -0.66 7.00
C ARG A 178 -4.30 0.08 6.05
N CYS A 179 -5.37 -0.61 5.62
CA CYS A 179 -6.41 -0.01 4.80
C CYS A 179 -6.93 1.30 5.41
N ILE A 180 -6.83 2.39 4.66
CA ILE A 180 -7.28 3.72 5.10
C ILE A 180 -8.78 3.74 5.41
N GLY A 181 -9.58 2.93 4.72
CA GLY A 181 -11.02 2.78 4.98
C GLY A 181 -11.34 2.11 6.32
N ARG A 182 -10.33 1.56 7.00
CA ARG A 182 -10.45 0.96 8.33
C ARG A 182 -9.97 1.90 9.44
N ILE A 183 -9.36 3.04 9.14
CA ILE A 183 -8.76 3.94 10.13
C ILE A 183 -9.55 5.23 10.19
N HIS A 184 -10.07 5.57 11.38
CA HIS A 184 -10.76 6.84 11.61
C HIS A 184 -10.00 7.80 12.55
N LEU A 185 -8.99 7.32 13.28
CA LEU A 185 -8.20 8.12 14.22
C LEU A 185 -6.93 8.64 13.54
N TYR A 186 -6.58 9.89 13.82
CA TYR A 186 -5.35 10.53 13.36
C TYR A 186 -4.12 9.81 13.87
N SER A 187 -4.08 9.51 15.17
CA SER A 187 -2.95 8.79 15.78
C SER A 187 -2.72 7.42 15.13
N ASP A 188 -3.79 6.69 14.81
CA ASP A 188 -3.71 5.40 14.14
C ASP A 188 -3.24 5.55 12.68
N MET A 189 -3.67 6.60 11.98
CA MET A 189 -3.22 6.87 10.59
C MET A 189 -1.70 7.04 10.56
N TRP A 190 -1.15 7.88 11.43
CA TRP A 190 0.30 8.10 11.53
C TRP A 190 1.06 6.85 11.95
N LYS A 191 0.49 6.02 12.84
CA LYS A 191 1.15 4.82 13.36
C LYS A 191 1.18 3.65 12.37
N TYR A 192 0.12 3.49 11.57
CA TYR A 192 -0.11 2.27 10.79
C TYR A 192 -0.13 2.47 9.28
N PHE A 193 -0.11 3.71 8.78
CA PHE A 193 0.09 3.95 7.35
C PHE A 193 1.56 3.77 6.97
N ASP A 194 2.46 4.48 7.65
CA ASP A 194 3.91 4.33 7.50
C ASP A 194 4.57 4.03 8.84
N ALA A 195 4.67 2.74 9.15
CA ALA A 195 5.27 2.27 10.38
C ALA A 195 6.78 2.55 10.47
N GLY A 196 7.47 2.68 9.33
CA GLY A 196 8.90 2.98 9.27
C GLY A 196 9.17 4.43 9.67
N LEU A 197 8.49 5.37 8.99
CA LEU A 197 8.54 6.80 9.29
C LEU A 197 8.10 7.05 10.74
N TYR A 198 6.99 6.47 11.18
CA TYR A 198 6.50 6.63 12.54
C TYR A 198 7.55 6.23 13.59
N LYS A 199 8.16 5.05 13.44
CA LYS A 199 9.22 4.58 14.35
C LYS A 199 10.42 5.52 14.35
N PHE A 200 10.82 6.02 13.18
CA PHE A 200 11.90 6.98 13.06
C PHE A 200 11.60 8.28 13.81
N LEU A 201 10.44 8.90 13.53
CA LEU A 201 10.00 10.15 14.16
C LEU A 201 9.92 10.02 15.68
N VAL A 202 9.32 8.93 16.17
CA VAL A 202 9.17 8.69 17.60
C VAL A 202 10.51 8.49 18.29
N ARG A 203 11.37 7.63 17.74
CA ARG A 203 12.65 7.24 18.35
C ARG A 203 13.67 8.37 18.32
N HIS A 204 13.74 9.12 17.22
CA HIS A 204 14.83 10.06 16.97
C HIS A 204 14.47 11.53 17.18
N ILE A 205 13.18 11.88 17.23
CA ILE A 205 12.74 13.27 17.38
C ILE A 205 11.85 13.42 18.60
N TYR A 206 10.69 12.76 18.61
CA TYR A 206 9.69 12.95 19.67
C TYR A 206 10.22 12.61 21.06
N ILE A 207 10.72 11.37 21.28
CA ILE A 207 11.20 10.94 22.59
C ILE A 207 12.38 11.80 23.09
N PRO A 208 13.42 12.08 22.28
CA PRO A 208 14.50 12.98 22.68
C PRO A 208 14.02 14.39 23.08
N VAL A 209 13.11 15.00 22.30
CA VAL A 209 12.59 16.35 22.63
C VAL A 209 11.73 16.34 23.89
N VAL A 210 10.94 15.29 24.12
CA VAL A 210 10.20 15.13 25.39
C VAL A 210 11.16 15.02 26.57
N LYS A 211 12.25 14.25 26.44
CA LYS A 211 13.26 14.12 27.51
C LYS A 211 13.99 15.44 27.80
N LEU A 212 14.22 16.26 26.78
CA LEU A 212 14.92 17.55 26.94
C LEU A 212 14.01 18.66 27.49
N THR A 213 12.75 18.70 27.06
CA THR A 213 11.84 19.84 27.32
C THR A 213 10.73 19.52 28.32
N SER A 214 10.47 18.24 28.61
CA SER A 214 9.27 17.77 29.34
C SER A 214 7.91 18.14 28.69
N HIS A 215 7.90 18.75 27.51
CA HIS A 215 6.68 19.25 26.84
C HIS A 215 6.30 18.38 25.63
N LYS A 216 5.26 17.55 25.79
CA LYS A 216 4.75 16.65 24.73
C LYS A 216 4.23 17.40 23.49
N LEU A 217 3.60 18.56 23.67
CA LEU A 217 3.10 19.38 22.57
C LEU A 217 4.24 19.96 21.73
N LEU A 218 5.28 20.48 22.40
CA LEU A 218 6.48 20.99 21.74
C LEU A 218 7.21 19.87 20.97
N ALA A 219 7.30 18.67 21.54
CA ALA A 219 7.88 17.51 20.86
C ALA A 219 7.07 17.10 19.62
N SER A 220 5.74 17.12 19.70
CA SER A 220 4.86 16.87 18.56
C SER A 220 5.05 17.94 17.48
N MET A 221 5.05 19.23 17.86
CA MET A 221 5.27 20.34 16.94
C MET A 221 6.63 20.24 16.24
N THR A 222 7.69 19.91 16.97
CA THR A 222 9.04 19.71 16.42
C THR A 222 9.06 18.53 15.43
N THR A 223 8.31 17.47 15.73
CA THR A 223 8.17 16.32 14.82
C THR A 223 7.50 16.73 13.51
N PHE A 224 6.40 17.51 13.56
CA PHE A 224 5.75 18.03 12.36
C PHE A 224 6.59 19.05 11.59
N ALA A 225 7.38 19.88 12.29
CA ALA A 225 8.33 20.79 11.63
C ALA A 225 9.38 20.01 10.83
N PHE A 226 9.92 18.92 11.38
CA PHE A 226 10.80 18.02 10.63
C PHE A 226 10.10 17.40 9.42
N VAL A 227 8.88 16.89 9.59
CA VAL A 227 8.09 16.31 8.49
C VAL A 227 7.89 17.32 7.36
N TYR A 228 7.57 18.57 7.69
CA TYR A 228 7.43 19.66 6.72
C TYR A 228 8.73 19.90 5.93
N ILE A 229 9.87 20.01 6.62
CA ILE A 229 11.17 20.20 5.97
C ILE A 229 11.53 18.99 5.09
N TRP A 230 11.27 17.77 5.58
CA TRP A 230 11.61 16.53 4.87
C TRP A 230 10.79 16.32 3.59
N HIS A 231 9.50 16.63 3.61
CA HIS A 231 8.63 16.51 2.44
C HIS A 231 8.80 17.64 1.42
N GLY A 232 9.35 18.78 1.85
CA GLY A 232 9.55 19.97 1.03
C GLY A 232 8.78 21.16 1.58
N THR A 233 9.39 22.35 1.52
CA THR A 233 8.87 23.56 2.18
C THR A 233 7.74 24.26 1.41
N ALA A 234 6.94 23.51 0.63
CA ALA A 234 5.84 24.07 -0.15
C ALA A 234 4.62 24.40 0.74
N LEU A 235 3.82 25.40 0.34
CA LEU A 235 2.68 25.88 1.13
C LEU A 235 1.63 24.79 1.42
N TYR A 236 1.32 23.92 0.45
CA TYR A 236 0.35 22.85 0.65
C TYR A 236 0.83 21.79 1.66
N ILE A 237 2.14 21.56 1.74
CA ILE A 237 2.76 20.66 2.72
C ILE A 237 2.68 21.31 4.11
N LEU A 238 2.95 22.62 4.20
CA LEU A 238 2.80 23.38 5.45
C LEU A 238 1.36 23.27 5.98
N ILE A 239 0.36 23.50 5.12
CA ILE A 239 -1.07 23.37 5.47
C ILE A 239 -1.36 21.95 5.97
N TRP A 240 -0.93 20.91 5.26
CA TRP A 240 -1.10 19.52 5.67
C TRP A 240 -0.46 19.22 7.05
N CYS A 241 0.75 19.70 7.30
CA CYS A 241 1.42 19.51 8.59
C CYS A 241 0.69 20.23 9.73
N ILE A 242 0.25 21.47 9.52
CA ILE A 242 -0.49 22.25 10.51
C ILE A 242 -1.83 21.57 10.83
N LEU A 243 -2.60 21.17 9.81
CA LEU A 243 -3.89 20.51 10.00
C LEU A 243 -3.74 19.17 10.73
N ASN A 244 -2.71 18.38 10.41
CA ASN A 244 -2.44 17.13 11.14
C ASN A 244 -2.00 17.36 12.59
N TYR A 245 -1.15 18.37 12.83
CA TYR A 245 -0.74 18.73 14.18
C TYR A 245 -1.95 19.14 15.04
N ILE A 246 -2.78 20.04 14.52
CA ILE A 246 -4.03 20.48 15.18
C ILE A 246 -4.96 19.27 15.40
N GLY A 247 -5.13 18.41 14.38
CA GLY A 247 -5.97 17.21 14.47
C GLY A 247 -5.55 16.27 15.60
N ILE A 248 -4.25 16.01 15.76
CA ILE A 248 -3.72 15.20 16.87
C ILE A 248 -3.95 15.87 18.23
N VAL A 249 -3.76 17.20 18.33
CA VAL A 249 -4.00 17.94 19.58
C VAL A 249 -5.48 17.87 19.99
N ILE A 250 -6.39 18.05 19.03
CA ILE A 250 -7.84 17.91 19.27
C ILE A 250 -8.18 16.47 19.66
N GLU A 251 -7.69 15.47 18.92
CA GLU A 251 -7.93 14.05 19.23
C GLU A 251 -7.49 13.69 20.65
N GLN A 252 -6.32 14.16 21.07
CA GLN A 252 -5.79 13.92 22.41
C GLN A 252 -6.63 14.63 23.50
N THR A 253 -7.04 15.87 23.23
CA THR A 253 -7.87 16.66 24.16
C THR A 253 -9.24 16.01 24.33
N CYS A 254 -9.93 15.67 23.24
CA CYS A 254 -11.19 14.93 23.27
C CYS A 254 -11.02 13.58 23.99
N SER A 255 -9.97 12.83 23.68
CA SER A 255 -9.71 11.54 24.32
C SER A 255 -9.54 11.68 25.83
N SER A 256 -8.89 12.75 26.32
CA SER A 256 -8.72 13.00 27.75
C SER A 256 -10.05 13.34 28.44
N LEU A 257 -10.88 14.19 27.83
CA LEU A 257 -12.19 14.59 28.35
C LEU A 257 -13.14 13.39 28.46
N PHE A 258 -13.13 12.51 27.45
CA PHE A 258 -14.01 11.32 27.41
C PHE A 258 -13.38 10.06 28.02
N SER A 259 -12.22 10.16 28.68
CA SER A 259 -11.57 9.07 29.43
C SER A 259 -11.67 9.23 30.95
N VAL A 260 -12.23 10.32 31.46
CA VAL A 260 -12.46 10.53 32.91
C VAL A 260 -13.41 9.48 33.51
N ASN A 261 -14.16 8.76 32.68
CA ASN A 261 -14.87 7.55 33.10
C ASN A 261 -14.03 6.31 32.72
N LYS A 262 -13.10 5.88 33.57
CA LYS A 262 -12.51 4.52 33.46
C LYS A 262 -13.67 3.51 33.58
N PRO A 263 -14.05 2.77 32.54
CA PRO A 263 -14.86 1.59 32.75
C PRO A 263 -13.92 0.52 33.31
N ASP A 264 -14.33 -0.14 34.39
CA ASP A 264 -13.79 -1.45 34.75
C ASP A 264 -13.60 -2.30 33.49
N MET A 265 -12.49 -3.02 33.41
CA MET A 265 -12.17 -3.94 32.30
C MET A 265 -13.24 -5.02 32.05
N ASN A 266 -14.26 -5.12 32.91
CA ASN A 266 -15.39 -6.04 32.80
C ASN A 266 -16.73 -5.39 32.40
N LYS A 267 -16.80 -4.07 32.18
CA LYS A 267 -18.02 -3.42 31.66
C LYS A 267 -17.78 -2.93 30.24
N SER A 268 -18.53 -3.53 29.31
CA SER A 268 -18.83 -2.99 27.98
C SER A 268 -18.82 -1.46 28.05
N CYS A 269 -17.90 -0.83 27.30
CA CYS A 269 -17.83 0.62 27.18
C CYS A 269 -19.25 1.13 27.00
N SER A 270 -19.74 2.01 27.88
CA SER A 270 -21.14 2.46 27.81
C SER A 270 -21.43 2.92 26.38
N ASP A 271 -22.53 2.43 25.79
CA ASP A 271 -22.82 2.67 24.38
C ASP A 271 -22.72 4.16 24.00
N LEU A 272 -23.01 5.06 24.96
CA LEU A 272 -22.89 6.50 24.82
C LEU A 272 -21.45 7.01 24.69
N SER A 273 -20.49 6.46 25.45
CA SER A 273 -19.07 6.84 25.36
C SER A 273 -18.50 6.48 23.99
N ARG A 274 -18.82 5.29 23.48
CA ARG A 274 -18.45 4.87 22.12
C ARG A 274 -19.07 5.79 21.07
N ARG A 275 -20.38 6.04 21.14
CA ARG A 275 -21.10 6.93 20.22
C ARG A 275 -20.48 8.33 20.18
N THR A 276 -20.18 8.90 21.35
CA THR A 276 -19.57 10.23 21.44
C THR A 276 -18.18 10.27 20.82
N LYS A 277 -17.31 9.29 21.14
CA LYS A 277 -15.96 9.20 20.55
C LYS A 277 -16.00 9.03 19.03
N CYS A 278 -16.89 8.17 18.52
CA CYS A 278 -17.07 7.99 17.08
C CYS A 278 -17.61 9.25 16.39
N PHE A 279 -18.46 10.04 17.05
CA PHE A 279 -18.96 11.30 16.50
C PHE A 279 -17.84 12.32 16.32
N PHE A 280 -17.04 12.59 17.37
CA PHE A 280 -15.88 13.48 17.25
C PHE A 280 -14.82 12.91 16.29
N GLY A 281 -14.61 11.59 16.30
CA GLY A 281 -13.75 10.90 15.35
C GLY A 281 -14.18 11.09 13.89
N ALA A 282 -15.49 11.09 13.61
CA ALA A 282 -16.02 11.33 12.27
C ALA A 282 -15.77 12.76 11.79
N LEU A 283 -15.95 13.76 12.66
CA LEU A 283 -15.63 15.15 12.34
C LEU A 283 -14.14 15.33 12.06
N LEU A 284 -13.28 14.73 12.90
CA LEU A 284 -11.84 14.74 12.69
C LEU A 284 -11.44 14.00 11.40
N LEU A 285 -12.10 12.89 11.08
CA LEU A 285 -11.85 12.14 9.85
C LEU A 285 -12.13 12.98 8.60
N ALA A 286 -13.17 13.81 8.60
CA ALA A 286 -13.43 14.75 7.50
C ALA A 286 -12.26 15.72 7.30
N VAL A 287 -11.78 16.34 8.40
CA VAL A 287 -10.63 17.25 8.36
C VAL A 287 -9.36 16.50 7.95
N SER A 288 -9.21 15.24 8.35
CA SER A 288 -8.09 14.37 7.98
C SER A 288 -8.04 14.11 6.48
N ALA A 289 -9.20 13.79 5.89
CA ALA A 289 -9.31 13.60 4.45
C ALA A 289 -8.90 14.87 3.69
N ILE A 290 -9.45 16.04 4.07
CA ILE A 290 -9.10 17.34 3.45
C ILE A 290 -7.61 17.63 3.58
N SER A 291 -7.04 17.44 4.78
CA SER A 291 -5.61 17.61 5.02
C SER A 291 -4.77 16.75 4.06
N ASN A 292 -5.10 15.47 3.92
CA ASN A 292 -4.40 14.56 3.02
C ASN A 292 -4.58 14.92 1.54
N PHE A 293 -5.71 15.53 1.15
CA PHE A 293 -5.90 16.04 -0.20
C PHE A 293 -4.96 17.19 -0.55
N TYR A 294 -4.59 18.05 0.42
CA TYR A 294 -3.50 19.00 0.19
C TYR A 294 -2.17 18.28 -0.09
N PHE A 295 -1.87 17.23 0.67
CA PHE A 295 -0.59 16.53 0.59
C PHE A 295 -0.36 15.86 -0.77
N PHE A 296 -1.29 15.03 -1.24
CA PHE A 296 -1.11 14.29 -2.50
C PHE A 296 -1.91 14.83 -3.69
N GLY A 297 -2.94 15.66 -3.46
CA GLY A 297 -3.70 16.34 -4.52
C GLY A 297 -3.18 17.74 -4.85
N GLY A 298 -2.30 18.29 -4.02
CA GLY A 298 -1.75 19.64 -4.17
C GLY A 298 -2.72 20.75 -3.77
N LYS A 299 -2.26 22.00 -3.88
CA LYS A 299 -3.00 23.18 -3.39
C LYS A 299 -4.39 23.32 -4.02
N GLN A 300 -4.49 23.21 -5.35
CA GLN A 300 -5.75 23.44 -6.07
C GLN A 300 -6.85 22.46 -5.62
N ILE A 301 -6.53 21.18 -5.53
CA ILE A 301 -7.49 20.15 -5.09
C ILE A 301 -7.80 20.32 -3.60
N GLY A 302 -6.79 20.56 -2.77
CA GLY A 302 -6.99 20.81 -1.34
C GLY A 302 -7.91 21.99 -1.05
N ASP A 303 -7.68 23.13 -1.73
CA ASP A 303 -8.52 24.33 -1.62
C ASP A 303 -9.96 24.03 -2.07
N LEU A 304 -10.14 23.32 -3.18
CA LEU A 304 -11.45 22.95 -3.71
C LEU A 304 -12.25 22.13 -2.69
N PHE A 305 -11.66 21.08 -2.12
CA PHE A 305 -12.32 20.27 -1.09
C PHE A 305 -12.61 21.08 0.17
N PHE A 306 -11.65 21.90 0.60
CA PHE A 306 -11.83 22.76 1.78
C PHE A 306 -13.01 23.71 1.58
N GLN A 307 -13.04 24.44 0.47
CA GLN A 307 -14.13 25.36 0.15
C GLN A 307 -15.47 24.64 0.07
N ARG A 308 -15.54 23.52 -0.66
CA ARG A 308 -16.81 22.81 -0.87
C ARG A 308 -17.43 22.31 0.42
N VAL A 309 -16.66 21.81 1.37
CA VAL A 309 -17.20 21.30 2.64
C VAL A 309 -17.90 22.41 3.45
N PHE A 310 -17.44 23.67 3.33
CA PHE A 310 -18.06 24.81 4.02
C PHE A 310 -19.16 25.51 3.21
N THR A 311 -19.16 25.39 1.88
CA THR A 311 -20.15 26.03 1.01
C THR A 311 -21.27 25.10 0.55
N ASP A 312 -21.15 23.78 0.76
CA ASP A 312 -22.18 22.81 0.42
C ASP A 312 -23.46 23.01 1.26
N SER A 313 -24.57 22.49 0.75
CA SER A 313 -25.83 22.43 1.46
C SER A 313 -25.67 21.67 2.79
N LEU A 314 -26.36 22.16 3.83
CA LEU A 314 -26.39 21.52 5.14
C LEU A 314 -26.78 20.04 5.04
N PHE A 315 -27.72 19.71 4.14
CA PHE A 315 -28.17 18.34 3.91
C PHE A 315 -27.03 17.40 3.51
N ASN A 316 -26.23 17.77 2.51
CA ASN A 316 -25.09 16.96 2.07
C ASN A 316 -24.03 16.84 3.16
N THR A 317 -23.74 17.93 3.88
CA THR A 317 -22.76 17.92 4.98
C THR A 317 -23.22 17.02 6.13
N VAL A 318 -24.51 17.04 6.50
CA VAL A 318 -25.06 16.12 7.51
C VAL A 318 -24.92 14.67 7.05
N ILE A 319 -25.25 14.38 5.79
CA ILE A 319 -25.12 13.01 5.29
C ILE A 319 -23.66 12.55 5.26
N LEU A 320 -22.72 13.42 4.86
CA LEU A 320 -21.30 13.13 4.92
C LEU A 320 -20.86 12.76 6.35
N VAL A 321 -21.26 13.55 7.35
CA VAL A 321 -20.94 13.26 8.75
C VAL A 321 -21.57 11.94 9.21
N ILE A 322 -22.80 11.62 8.80
CA ILE A 322 -23.45 10.33 9.11
C ILE A 322 -22.65 9.16 8.51
N ILE A 323 -22.22 9.26 7.25
CA ILE A 323 -21.43 8.22 6.58
C ILE A 323 -20.08 8.03 7.29
N LEU A 324 -19.38 9.13 7.60
CA LEU A 324 -18.11 9.08 8.33
C LEU A 324 -18.28 8.52 9.76
N TYR A 325 -19.40 8.83 10.42
CA TYR A 325 -19.75 8.27 11.72
C TYR A 325 -20.00 6.76 11.65
N CYS A 326 -20.71 6.27 10.64
CA CYS A 326 -20.86 4.84 10.38
C CYS A 326 -19.48 4.18 10.17
N GLY A 327 -18.61 4.81 9.38
CA GLY A 327 -17.23 4.36 9.19
C GLY A 327 -16.43 4.29 10.50
N ALA A 328 -16.54 5.32 11.36
CA ALA A 328 -15.89 5.35 12.67
C ALA A 328 -16.42 4.26 13.61
N GLN A 329 -17.72 3.97 13.60
CA GLN A 329 -18.32 2.87 14.37
C GLN A 329 -17.77 1.51 13.93
N VAL A 330 -17.77 1.24 12.62
CA VAL A 330 -17.24 -0.01 12.06
C VAL A 330 -15.75 -0.15 12.36
N SER A 331 -14.97 0.91 12.16
CA SER A 331 -13.54 0.94 12.47
C SER A 331 -13.26 0.63 13.95
N THR A 332 -14.04 1.22 14.86
CA THR A 332 -13.92 0.98 16.30
C THR A 332 -14.24 -0.46 16.68
N GLU A 333 -15.29 -1.06 16.11
CA GLU A 333 -15.64 -2.46 16.40
C GLU A 333 -14.60 -3.43 15.84
N LEU A 334 -14.13 -3.20 14.61
CA LEU A 334 -13.04 -4.00 14.05
C LEU A 334 -11.77 -3.95 14.92
N ARG A 335 -11.48 -2.79 15.53
CA ARG A 335 -10.38 -2.64 16.50
C ARG A 335 -10.64 -3.46 17.77
N SER A 336 -11.86 -3.42 18.32
CA SER A 336 -12.25 -4.17 19.52
C SER A 336 -12.14 -5.68 19.30
N MET A 337 -12.56 -6.17 18.13
CA MET A 337 -12.46 -7.58 17.75
C MET A 337 -11.01 -8.06 17.64
N HIS A 338 -10.13 -7.23 17.06
CA HIS A 338 -8.71 -7.59 16.93
C HIS A 338 -8.01 -7.62 18.29
N ALA A 339 -8.33 -6.69 19.20
CA ALA A 339 -7.82 -6.70 20.56
C ALA A 339 -8.21 -8.00 21.30
N ARG A 340 -9.50 -8.36 21.29
CA ARG A 340 -10.00 -9.61 21.90
C ARG A 340 -9.32 -10.87 21.36
N LYS A 341 -9.03 -10.91 20.05
CA LYS A 341 -8.36 -12.05 19.42
C LYS A 341 -6.90 -12.18 19.84
N CYS A 342 -6.19 -11.05 20.01
CA CYS A 342 -4.82 -11.05 20.52
C CYS A 342 -4.75 -11.53 21.98
N ASP A 343 -5.68 -11.08 22.83
CA ASP A 343 -5.73 -11.49 24.24
C ASP A 343 -5.93 -13.01 24.35
N ASN A 344 -6.89 -13.56 23.60
CA ASN A 344 -7.15 -15.01 23.58
C ASN A 344 -5.98 -15.85 23.04
N ASN A 345 -5.17 -15.30 22.14
CA ASN A 345 -3.98 -15.98 21.61
C ASN A 345 -2.76 -15.85 22.53
N SER A 346 -2.74 -14.88 23.44
CA SER A 346 -1.66 -14.72 24.44
C SER A 346 -1.83 -15.62 25.68
N ILE A 347 -3.02 -16.21 25.85
CA ILE A 347 -3.37 -17.11 26.94
C ILE A 347 -3.19 -18.59 26.54
N LYS A 348 -2.96 -18.87 25.26
CA LYS A 348 -2.57 -20.19 24.74
C LYS A 348 -1.07 -20.22 24.47
#